data_AF-A0A0D9NJ09-F1
#
_entry.id   AF-A0A0D9NJ09-F1
#
_cell.length_a   1.000
_cell.length_b   1.000
_cell.length_c   1.000
_cell.angle_alpha   90.00
_cell.angle_beta   90.00
_cell.angle_gamma   90.00
#
_symmetry.space_group_name_H-M   'P 1'
#
loop_
_entity.id
_entity.type
_entity.pdbx_description
1 polymer ?
#
loop_
_entity_poly.entity_id
_entity_poly.type
_entity_poly.pdbx_seq_one_letter_code
_entity_poly.pdbx_strand_id
1 'polypeptide(L)'
;MTFSEKTLQAARAVLTSRNPPRADLRRTTTPQRNPLSVRDAASAYKVSKSAVQRAVDFLGNPLPRGRGRPMALTDDEDDALVAYVQWMERTGMPATREQLEGAANTIRLRRNPNASGVSPNWLTGWRRNHPEITQTYLKAVERSRKAFEAQGLEDVELFYSQL
;
A
#
# COMPACT_ATOMS: atom_id res chain seq x y z
N MET A 1 -4.02 8.23 16.91
CA MET A 1 -5.18 7.77 17.71
C MET A 1 -4.86 8.00 19.18
N THR A 2 -5.66 8.75 19.91
CA THR A 2 -5.46 9.00 21.34
C THR A 2 -6.39 8.10 22.16
N PHE A 3 -5.84 7.23 22.99
CA PHE A 3 -6.61 6.40 23.91
C PHE A 3 -6.65 7.05 25.30
N SER A 4 -7.80 7.01 25.98
CA SER A 4 -7.87 7.38 27.39
C SER A 4 -7.06 6.39 28.24
N GLU A 5 -6.48 6.86 29.33
CA GLU A 5 -5.69 6.05 30.26
C GLU A 5 -6.48 4.85 30.80
N LYS A 6 -7.77 5.04 31.12
CA LYS A 6 -8.69 3.97 31.55
C LYS A 6 -8.86 2.90 30.47
N THR A 7 -8.91 3.30 29.20
CA THR A 7 -9.00 2.39 28.06
C THR A 7 -7.73 1.54 27.91
N LEU A 8 -6.56 2.14 28.09
CA LEU A 8 -5.28 1.43 28.04
C LEU A 8 -5.14 0.46 29.22
N GLN A 9 -5.57 0.86 30.42
CA GLN A 9 -5.55 0.00 31.60
C GLN A 9 -6.49 -1.20 31.44
N ALA A 10 -7.70 -1.00 30.93
CA ALA A 10 -8.64 -2.07 30.60
C ALA A 10 -8.06 -3.05 29.57
N ALA A 11 -7.42 -2.53 28.52
CA ALA A 11 -6.80 -3.35 27.49
C ALA A 11 -5.61 -4.17 28.01
N ARG A 12 -4.76 -3.58 28.85
CA ARG A 12 -3.66 -4.29 29.53
C ARG A 12 -4.19 -5.42 30.42
N ALA A 13 -5.24 -5.17 31.21
CA ALA A 13 -5.86 -6.19 32.05
C ALA A 13 -6.37 -7.40 31.23
N VAL A 14 -6.99 -7.15 30.07
CA VAL A 14 -7.39 -8.22 29.14
C VAL A 14 -6.18 -9.01 28.64
N LEU A 15 -5.11 -8.34 28.20
CA LEU A 15 -3.90 -9.00 27.70
C LEU A 15 -3.19 -9.82 28.78
N THR A 16 -3.05 -9.29 29.99
CA THR A 16 -2.46 -10.01 31.13
C THR A 16 -3.29 -11.23 31.54
N SER A 17 -4.62 -11.16 31.42
CA SER A 17 -5.48 -12.32 31.72
C SER A 17 -5.34 -13.44 30.69
N ARG A 18 -5.05 -13.10 29.42
CA ARG A 18 -4.84 -14.05 28.32
C ARG A 18 -3.45 -14.69 28.40
N ASN A 19 -2.43 -13.88 28.67
CA ASN A 19 -1.04 -14.30 28.82
C ASN A 19 -0.54 -13.90 30.22
N PRO A 20 -0.87 -14.67 31.27
CA PRO A 20 -0.40 -14.36 32.61
C PRO A 20 1.13 -14.49 32.66
N PRO A 21 1.83 -13.59 33.37
CA PRO A 21 3.26 -13.75 33.59
C PRO A 21 3.50 -15.09 34.27
N ARG A 22 4.49 -15.86 33.77
CA ARG A 22 4.83 -17.20 34.25
C ARG A 22 3.77 -18.27 33.96
N ALA A 23 3.05 -18.16 32.85
CA ALA A 23 2.09 -19.18 32.39
C ALA A 23 2.74 -20.57 32.24
N ASP A 24 4.01 -20.60 31.81
CA ASP A 24 4.89 -21.76 31.68
C ASP A 24 5.24 -22.42 33.02
N LEU A 25 5.24 -21.67 34.13
CA LEU A 25 5.50 -22.20 35.47
C LEU A 25 4.25 -22.79 36.16
N ARG A 26 3.11 -22.84 35.46
CA ARG A 26 1.88 -23.39 36.01
C ARG A 26 1.92 -24.92 36.03
N ARG A 27 1.61 -25.49 37.20
CA ARG A 27 1.46 -26.94 37.37
C ARG A 27 0.23 -27.41 36.59
N THR A 28 0.33 -28.54 35.91
CA THR A 28 -0.73 -29.14 35.06
C THR A 28 -2.05 -29.39 35.82
N THR A 29 -2.00 -29.48 37.15
CA THR A 29 -3.14 -29.68 38.04
C THR A 29 -3.89 -28.40 38.42
N THR A 30 -3.41 -27.22 38.00
CA THR A 30 -4.11 -25.96 38.29
C THR A 30 -5.33 -25.77 37.37
N PRO A 31 -6.50 -25.41 37.92
CA PRO A 31 -7.70 -25.20 37.11
C PRO A 31 -7.48 -24.04 36.14
N GLN A 32 -7.79 -24.29 34.86
CA GLN A 32 -7.71 -23.27 33.81
C GLN A 32 -8.76 -22.20 34.08
N ARG A 33 -8.31 -20.98 34.43
CA ARG A 33 -9.19 -19.83 34.55
C ARG A 33 -9.47 -19.27 33.17
N ASN A 34 -10.74 -19.04 32.85
CA ASN A 34 -11.12 -18.35 31.63
C ASN A 34 -10.54 -16.93 31.65
N PRO A 35 -9.91 -16.47 30.56
CA PRO A 35 -9.37 -15.12 30.48
C PRO A 35 -10.48 -14.07 30.53
N LEU A 36 -10.15 -12.87 31.01
CA LEU A 36 -11.09 -11.76 31.12
C LEU A 36 -11.60 -11.36 29.72
N SER A 37 -12.92 -11.31 29.55
CA SER A 37 -13.53 -10.86 28.30
C SER A 37 -13.36 -9.35 28.13
N VAL A 38 -13.27 -8.90 26.87
CA VAL A 38 -13.25 -7.47 26.53
C VAL A 38 -14.52 -6.76 27.02
N ARG A 39 -15.67 -7.46 27.05
CA ARG A 39 -16.94 -6.93 27.56
C ARG A 39 -16.88 -6.71 29.07
N ASP A 40 -16.30 -7.65 29.80
CA ASP A 40 -16.21 -7.59 31.26
C ASP A 40 -15.22 -6.51 31.69
N ALA A 41 -14.09 -6.40 30.99
CA ALA A 41 -13.14 -5.31 31.17
C ALA A 41 -13.77 -3.94 30.84
N ALA A 42 -14.52 -3.83 29.74
CA ALA A 42 -15.22 -2.60 29.40
C ALA A 42 -16.21 -2.17 30.50
N SER A 43 -16.94 -3.13 31.06
CA SER A 43 -17.86 -2.91 32.19
C SER A 43 -17.12 -2.46 33.45
N ALA A 44 -16.06 -3.18 33.84
CA ALA A 44 -15.27 -2.90 35.04
C ALA A 44 -14.62 -1.50 35.03
N TYR A 45 -14.08 -1.09 33.88
CA TYR A 45 -13.39 0.19 33.72
C TYR A 45 -14.32 1.32 33.25
N LYS A 46 -15.62 1.05 33.03
CA LYS A 46 -16.62 2.02 32.54
C LYS A 46 -16.20 2.70 31.22
N VAL A 47 -15.73 1.88 30.26
CA VAL A 47 -15.28 2.33 28.94
C VAL A 47 -16.06 1.58 27.85
N SER A 48 -16.19 2.15 26.66
CA SER A 48 -16.83 1.46 25.55
C SER A 48 -16.06 0.21 25.12
N LYS A 49 -16.78 -0.90 24.87
CA LYS A 49 -16.23 -2.17 24.38
C LYS A 49 -15.33 -1.95 23.15
N SER A 50 -15.79 -1.12 22.21
CA SER A 50 -15.08 -0.82 20.96
C SER A 50 -13.78 -0.02 21.17
N ALA A 51 -13.69 0.80 22.22
CA ALA A 51 -12.44 1.48 22.58
C ALA A 51 -11.45 0.50 23.21
N VAL A 52 -11.91 -0.38 24.11
CA VAL A 52 -11.07 -1.43 24.71
C VAL A 52 -10.56 -2.39 23.65
N GLN A 53 -11.40 -2.86 22.72
CA GLN A 53 -10.98 -3.74 21.63
C GLN A 53 -9.89 -3.10 20.76
N ARG A 54 -10.08 -1.83 20.35
CA ARG A 54 -9.06 -1.10 19.56
C ARG A 54 -7.74 -0.95 20.32
N ALA A 55 -7.80 -0.69 21.63
CA ALA A 55 -6.61 -0.60 22.47
C ALA A 55 -5.93 -1.96 22.68
N VAL A 56 -6.70 -3.05 22.82
CA VAL A 56 -6.15 -4.42 22.85
C VAL A 56 -5.44 -4.75 21.55
N ASP A 57 -6.05 -4.44 20.41
CA ASP A 57 -5.44 -4.68 19.09
C ASP A 57 -4.15 -3.85 18.92
N PHE A 58 -4.16 -2.58 19.35
CA PHE A 58 -3.00 -1.69 19.32
C PHE A 58 -1.85 -2.16 20.21
N LEU A 59 -2.15 -2.64 21.42
CA LEU A 59 -1.14 -3.16 22.35
C LEU A 59 -0.63 -4.55 21.95
N GLY A 60 -1.48 -5.37 21.32
CA GLY A 60 -1.14 -6.72 20.86
C GLY A 60 -0.33 -6.74 19.57
N ASN A 61 -0.48 -5.73 18.72
CA ASN A 61 0.36 -5.51 17.55
C ASN A 61 0.64 -4.01 17.41
N PRO A 62 1.85 -3.54 17.77
CA PRO A 62 2.21 -2.12 17.71
C PRO A 62 2.36 -1.62 16.27
N LEU A 63 2.45 -2.53 15.30
CA LEU A 63 2.37 -2.14 13.91
C LEU A 63 0.94 -1.61 13.64
N PRO A 64 0.80 -0.40 13.09
CA PRO A 64 -0.49 0.07 12.66
C PRO A 64 -1.09 -1.00 11.76
N ARG A 65 -2.36 -1.38 11.97
CA ARG A 65 -3.10 -2.25 11.03
C ARG A 65 -2.74 -1.76 9.63
N GLY A 66 -2.10 -2.62 8.83
CA GLY A 66 -1.57 -2.24 7.53
C GLY A 66 -2.61 -1.44 6.77
N ARG A 67 -2.19 -0.35 6.11
CA ARG A 67 -3.04 0.55 5.34
C ARG A 67 -3.97 -0.25 4.43
N GLY A 68 -5.23 -0.43 4.86
CA GLY A 68 -6.31 -0.94 4.03
C GLY A 68 -6.07 -2.27 3.31
N ARG A 69 -6.80 -2.45 2.21
CA ARG A 69 -6.71 -3.62 1.32
C ARG A 69 -5.26 -3.77 0.82
N PRO A 70 -4.69 -4.99 0.76
CA PRO A 70 -3.37 -5.22 0.18
C PRO A 70 -3.26 -4.52 -1.17
N MET A 71 -2.22 -3.71 -1.34
CA MET A 71 -1.94 -3.04 -2.60
C MET A 71 -1.63 -4.09 -3.67
N ALA A 72 -2.00 -3.79 -4.92
CA ALA A 72 -1.82 -4.70 -6.05
C ALA A 72 -0.33 -4.98 -6.35
N LEU A 73 0.52 -4.01 -6.01
CA LEU A 73 1.96 -4.00 -6.18
C LEU A 73 2.62 -3.89 -4.80
N THR A 74 3.83 -4.43 -4.66
CA THR A 74 4.71 -4.13 -3.52
C THR A 74 5.36 -2.77 -3.71
N ASP A 75 5.88 -2.16 -2.65
CA ASP A 75 6.50 -0.83 -2.71
C ASP A 75 7.58 -0.73 -3.80
N ASP A 76 8.48 -1.73 -3.91
CA ASP A 76 9.51 -1.79 -4.96
C ASP A 76 8.92 -1.87 -6.39
N GLU A 77 7.78 -2.56 -6.55
CA GLU A 77 7.10 -2.69 -7.84
C GLU A 77 6.35 -1.41 -8.22
N ASP A 78 5.83 -0.73 -7.20
CA ASP A 78 5.21 0.58 -7.30
C ASP A 78 6.23 1.61 -7.80
N ASP A 79 7.39 1.66 -7.15
CA ASP A 79 8.51 2.54 -7.51
C ASP A 79 9.02 2.25 -8.93
N ALA A 80 9.10 0.98 -9.33
CA ALA A 80 9.47 0.60 -10.69
C ALA A 80 8.45 1.12 -11.73
N LEU A 81 7.16 1.06 -11.41
CA LEU A 81 6.11 1.57 -12.29
C LEU A 81 6.11 3.11 -12.36
N VAL A 82 6.38 3.79 -11.23
CA VAL A 82 6.57 5.24 -11.18
C VAL A 82 7.76 5.65 -12.06
N ALA A 83 8.89 4.96 -11.93
CA ALA A 83 10.09 5.22 -12.74
C ALA A 83 9.83 5.03 -14.24
N TYR A 84 9.05 4.00 -14.60
CA TYR A 84 8.61 3.78 -15.98
C TYR A 84 7.79 4.96 -16.52
N VAL A 85 6.84 5.49 -15.74
CA VAL A 85 6.06 6.67 -16.14
C VAL A 85 6.93 7.91 -16.29
N GLN A 86 7.82 8.17 -15.34
CA GLN A 86 8.72 9.32 -15.43
C GLN A 86 9.65 9.23 -16.65
N TRP A 87 10.12 8.03 -17.01
CA TRP A 87 10.90 7.81 -18.22
C TRP A 87 10.08 8.10 -19.49
N MET A 88 8.85 7.62 -19.54
CA MET A 88 7.89 7.87 -20.63
C MET A 88 7.58 9.38 -20.80
N GLU A 89 7.45 10.12 -19.69
CA GLU A 89 7.26 11.57 -19.72
C GLU A 89 8.50 12.32 -20.24
N ARG A 90 9.70 11.90 -19.82
CA ARG A 90 10.97 12.46 -20.31
C ARG A 90 11.15 12.27 -21.81
N THR A 91 10.74 11.11 -22.35
CA THR A 91 10.80 10.83 -23.80
C THR A 91 9.64 11.47 -24.57
N GLY A 92 8.73 12.18 -23.89
CA GLY A 92 7.64 12.88 -24.55
C GLY A 92 6.48 11.98 -24.98
N MET A 93 6.37 10.80 -24.42
CA MET A 93 5.35 9.82 -24.76
C MET A 93 4.61 9.41 -23.49
N PRO A 94 3.48 10.05 -23.16
CA PRO A 94 2.81 9.81 -21.90
C PRO A 94 2.25 8.38 -21.88
N ALA A 95 2.42 7.68 -20.75
CA ALA A 95 1.97 6.30 -20.62
C ALA A 95 0.45 6.18 -20.74
N THR A 96 0.00 5.37 -21.70
CA THR A 96 -1.42 5.09 -21.86
C THR A 96 -1.91 4.22 -20.72
N ARG A 97 -3.23 4.25 -20.49
CA ARG A 97 -3.88 3.39 -19.49
C ARG A 97 -3.54 1.91 -19.70
N GLU A 98 -3.63 1.43 -20.94
CA GLU A 98 -3.37 0.04 -21.31
C GLU A 98 -1.92 -0.36 -21.06
N GLN A 99 -0.97 0.55 -21.35
CA GLN A 99 0.45 0.33 -21.06
C GLN A 99 0.71 0.19 -19.56
N LEU A 100 0.06 1.02 -18.73
CA LEU A 100 0.24 0.95 -17.27
C LEU A 100 -0.39 -0.29 -16.65
N GLU A 101 -1.61 -0.63 -17.06
CA GLU A 101 -2.27 -1.87 -16.61
C GLU A 101 -1.48 -3.11 -17.10
N GLY A 102 -0.99 -3.09 -18.33
CA GLY A 102 -0.14 -4.15 -18.90
C GLY A 102 1.20 -4.29 -18.17
N ALA A 103 1.89 -3.19 -17.89
CA ALA A 103 3.14 -3.18 -17.13
C ALA A 103 2.94 -3.72 -15.71
N ALA A 104 1.91 -3.24 -15.01
CA ALA A 104 1.57 -3.71 -13.67
C ALA A 104 1.23 -5.21 -13.64
N ASN A 105 0.45 -5.69 -14.62
CA ASN A 105 0.15 -7.11 -14.76
C ASN A 105 1.41 -7.93 -15.06
N THR A 106 2.32 -7.42 -15.90
CA THR A 106 3.58 -8.09 -16.22
C THR A 106 4.44 -8.26 -14.97
N ILE A 107 4.58 -7.21 -14.16
CA ILE A 107 5.30 -7.26 -12.89
C ILE A 107 4.66 -8.29 -11.94
N ARG A 108 3.33 -8.26 -11.80
CA ARG A 108 2.59 -9.21 -10.94
C ARG A 108 2.72 -10.66 -11.39
N LEU A 109 2.66 -10.92 -12.70
CA LEU A 109 2.81 -12.25 -13.29
C LEU A 109 4.24 -12.78 -13.11
N ARG A 110 5.25 -11.91 -13.18
CA ARG A 110 6.65 -12.29 -12.89
C ARG A 110 6.83 -12.70 -11.43
N ARG A 111 6.20 -11.98 -10.49
CA ARG A 111 6.22 -12.34 -9.06
C ARG A 111 5.41 -13.61 -8.78
N ASN A 112 4.21 -13.72 -9.35
CA ASN A 112 3.32 -14.85 -9.17
C ASN A 112 2.61 -15.18 -10.49
N PRO A 113 2.97 -16.30 -11.15
CA PRO A 113 2.37 -16.71 -12.42
C PRO A 113 0.86 -16.92 -12.39
N ASN A 114 0.29 -17.18 -11.22
CA ASN A 114 -1.15 -17.39 -11.03
C ASN A 114 -1.89 -16.12 -10.58
N ALA A 115 -1.23 -14.95 -10.61
CA ALA A 115 -1.86 -13.70 -10.22
C ALA A 115 -2.98 -13.31 -11.19
N SER A 116 -4.15 -12.97 -10.65
CA SER A 116 -5.19 -12.30 -11.42
C SER A 116 -4.75 -10.89 -11.82
N GLY A 117 -5.31 -10.40 -12.92
CA GLY A 117 -5.05 -9.04 -13.40
C GLY A 117 -5.43 -7.96 -12.39
N VAL A 118 -4.86 -6.76 -12.56
CA VAL A 118 -5.27 -5.56 -11.83
C VAL A 118 -6.75 -5.27 -12.08
N SER A 119 -7.46 -4.80 -11.04
CA SER A 119 -8.87 -4.46 -11.18
C SER A 119 -9.05 -3.23 -12.10
N PRO A 120 -10.17 -3.06 -12.81
CA PRO A 120 -10.41 -1.90 -13.66
C PRO A 120 -10.28 -0.54 -12.95
N ASN A 121 -10.54 -0.47 -11.65
CA ASN A 121 -10.44 0.77 -10.86
C ASN A 121 -9.07 0.93 -10.17
N TRP A 122 -8.15 0.00 -10.38
CA TRP A 122 -6.84 0.03 -9.72
C TRP A 122 -6.05 1.26 -10.14
N LEU A 123 -6.01 1.58 -11.45
CA LEU A 123 -5.24 2.71 -11.96
C LEU A 123 -5.66 4.05 -11.34
N THR A 124 -6.96 4.27 -11.14
CA THR A 124 -7.48 5.48 -10.46
C THR A 124 -6.99 5.57 -9.02
N GLY A 125 -7.03 4.44 -8.29
CA GLY A 125 -6.55 4.38 -6.91
C GLY A 125 -5.05 4.58 -6.81
N TRP A 126 -4.30 3.96 -7.73
CA TRP A 126 -2.85 4.09 -7.85
C TRP A 126 -2.44 5.54 -8.11
N ARG A 127 -3.02 6.19 -9.13
CA ARG A 127 -2.75 7.61 -9.42
C ARG A 127 -3.03 8.55 -8.25
N ARG A 128 -4.07 8.27 -7.44
CA ARG A 128 -4.35 9.08 -6.24
C ARG A 128 -3.25 8.97 -5.19
N ASN A 129 -2.55 7.84 -5.14
CA ASN A 129 -1.43 7.63 -4.23
C ASN A 129 -0.11 8.21 -4.77
N HIS A 130 -0.01 8.47 -6.08
CA HIS A 130 1.16 9.03 -6.76
C HIS A 130 0.86 10.41 -7.41
N PRO A 131 0.62 11.46 -6.61
CA PRO A 131 0.37 12.80 -7.14
C PRO A 131 1.57 13.39 -7.90
N GLU A 132 2.78 12.86 -7.71
CA GLU A 132 3.99 13.23 -8.45
C GLU A 132 3.91 12.90 -9.94
N ILE A 133 3.06 11.94 -10.33
CA ILE A 133 2.81 11.60 -11.73
C ILE A 133 1.74 12.54 -12.27
N THR A 134 2.20 13.61 -12.94
CA THR A 134 1.29 14.60 -13.51
C THR A 134 0.65 14.03 -14.78
N GLN A 135 -0.67 14.13 -14.92
CA GLN A 135 -1.34 13.76 -16.17
C GLN A 135 -0.99 14.77 -17.27
N THR A 136 0.18 14.63 -17.90
CA THR A 136 0.57 15.48 -19.02
C THR A 136 -0.21 15.04 -20.25
N TYR A 137 -1.29 15.76 -20.57
CA TYR A 137 -1.91 15.69 -21.88
C TYR A 137 -0.99 16.41 -22.86
N LEU A 138 -0.11 15.67 -23.55
CA LEU A 138 0.63 16.22 -24.67
C LEU A 138 -0.37 16.45 -25.82
N LYS A 139 -0.55 17.72 -26.19
CA LYS A 139 -1.33 18.05 -27.40
C LYS A 139 -0.67 17.34 -28.59
N ALA A 140 -1.47 16.85 -29.54
CA ALA A 140 -0.96 16.10 -30.70
C ALA A 140 0.18 16.82 -31.44
N VAL A 141 0.15 18.17 -31.46
CA VAL A 141 1.20 19.02 -32.04
C VAL A 141 2.54 18.89 -31.29
N GLU A 142 2.51 18.83 -29.96
CA GLU A 142 3.72 18.64 -29.15
C GLU A 142 4.30 17.24 -29.31
N ARG A 143 3.46 16.24 -29.60
CA ARG A 143 3.90 14.88 -29.93
C ARG A 143 4.68 14.87 -31.25
N SER A 144 4.18 15.52 -32.29
CA SER A 144 4.90 15.67 -33.56
C SER A 144 6.21 16.45 -33.39
N ARG A 145 6.20 17.50 -32.57
CA ARG A 145 7.41 18.29 -32.29
C ARG A 145 8.47 17.51 -31.53
N LYS A 146 8.10 16.78 -30.47
CA LYS A 146 9.04 15.94 -29.70
C LYS A 146 9.56 14.76 -30.51
N ALA A 147 8.73 14.15 -31.37
CA ALA A 147 9.19 13.11 -32.28
C ALA A 147 10.23 13.63 -33.28
N PHE A 148 10.04 14.85 -33.77
CA PHE A 148 11.00 15.54 -34.64
C PHE A 148 12.29 15.91 -33.89
N GLU A 149 12.20 16.44 -32.67
CA GLU A 149 13.38 16.76 -31.83
C GLU A 149 14.17 15.50 -31.40
N ALA A 150 13.52 14.34 -31.33
CA ALA A 150 14.16 13.05 -31.01
C ALA A 150 14.88 12.41 -32.23
N GLN A 151 14.47 12.75 -33.45
CA GLN A 151 15.28 12.50 -34.66
C GLN A 151 16.41 13.51 -34.64
N GLY A 152 17.59 13.08 -34.22
CA GLY A 152 18.76 13.95 -34.08
C GLY A 152 19.07 14.72 -35.36
N LEU A 153 19.62 15.93 -35.20
CA LEU A 153 20.06 16.82 -36.29
C LEU A 153 20.92 16.11 -37.35
N GLU A 154 21.64 15.06 -36.96
CA GLU A 154 22.48 14.22 -37.82
C GLU A 154 21.68 13.57 -38.97
N ASP A 155 20.46 13.08 -38.72
CA ASP A 155 19.63 12.47 -39.77
C ASP A 155 19.15 13.52 -40.80
N VAL A 156 18.93 14.75 -40.32
CA VAL A 156 18.50 15.88 -41.16
C VAL A 156 19.67 16.40 -42.00
N GLU A 157 20.86 16.55 -41.41
CA GLU A 157 22.07 16.93 -42.15
C GLU A 157 22.43 15.90 -43.21
N LEU A 158 22.31 14.60 -42.91
CA LEU A 158 22.59 13.53 -43.86
C LEU A 158 21.63 13.56 -45.05
N PHE A 159 20.34 13.81 -44.82
CA PHE A 159 19.34 14.00 -45.88
C PHE A 159 19.68 15.17 -46.80
N TYR A 160 20.06 16.33 -46.24
CA TYR A 160 20.43 17.50 -47.05
C TYR A 160 21.80 17.38 -47.72
N SER A 161 22.68 16.52 -47.22
CA SER A 161 23.96 16.23 -47.87
C SER A 161 23.84 15.30 -49.10
N GLN A 162 22.69 14.64 -49.25
CA GLN A 162 22.38 13.72 -50.34
C GLN A 162 21.46 14.33 -51.42
N LEU A 163 21.10 15.61 -51.29
CA LEU A 163 20.39 16.44 -52.27
C LEU A 163 21.37 17.20 -53.15
#